data_AF-A0A5K0VD34-F1
#
_entry.id   AF-A0A5K0VD34-F1
#
_cell.length_a   1.000
_cell.length_b   1.000
_cell.length_c   1.000
_cell.angle_alpha   90.00
_cell.angle_beta   90.00
_cell.angle_gamma   90.00
#
_symmetry.space_group_name_H-M   'P 1'
#
loop_
_entity.id
_entity.type
_entity.pdbx_description
1 polymer ?
#
loop_
_entity_poly.entity_id
_entity_poly.type
_entity_poly.pdbx_seq_one_letter_code
_entity_poly.pdbx_strand_id
1 'polypeptide(L)'
;YHVPRSWVRPTGNLLVVFEEIGGDASGISLVTRSLASVCADVSEFHPYLRNWHLENYGKTEVLQQPKIHIHCEEGQTITAIKFASFGTPLGSCGDFQLGACHAPDSHSILEK
;
A
#
# COMPACT_ATOMS: atom_id res chain seq x y z
N TYR A 1 13.62 0.78 -5.82
CA TYR A 1 12.83 2.03 -5.74
C TYR A 1 11.66 1.95 -6.70
N HIS A 2 10.48 2.46 -6.33
CA HIS A 2 9.30 2.46 -7.20
C HIS A 2 9.01 3.87 -7.72
N VAL A 3 8.89 4.02 -9.05
CA VAL A 3 8.47 5.28 -9.68
C VAL A 3 6.99 5.16 -10.02
N PRO A 4 6.10 6.03 -9.49
CA PRO A 4 4.68 6.02 -9.83
C PRO A 4 4.46 6.15 -11.33
N ARG A 5 3.52 5.36 -11.87
CA ARG A 5 3.22 5.38 -13.31
C ARG A 5 2.74 6.75 -13.78
N SER A 6 2.05 7.50 -12.91
CA SER A 6 1.59 8.87 -13.17
C SER A 6 2.71 9.88 -13.44
N TRP A 7 3.96 9.58 -13.07
CA TRP A 7 5.11 10.45 -13.31
C TRP A 7 5.80 10.16 -14.65
N VAL A 8 5.46 9.06 -15.30
CA VAL A 8 6.14 8.55 -16.50
C VAL A 8 5.27 8.82 -17.73
N ARG A 9 5.84 9.51 -18.73
CA ARG A 9 5.22 9.70 -20.05
C ARG A 9 5.36 8.44 -20.90
N PRO A 10 4.52 8.22 -21.93
CA PRO A 10 4.69 7.10 -22.85
C PRO A 10 6.08 7.07 -23.52
N THR A 11 6.66 8.23 -23.83
CA THR A 11 7.97 8.37 -24.49
C THR A 11 8.71 9.62 -24.04
N GLY A 12 10.05 9.63 -24.18
CA GLY A 12 10.87 10.84 -23.98
C GLY A 12 11.11 11.23 -22.53
N ASN A 13 11.03 10.27 -21.60
CA ASN A 13 11.41 10.50 -20.21
C ASN A 13 12.93 10.54 -20.08
N LEU A 14 13.43 11.44 -19.22
CA LEU A 14 14.82 11.45 -18.76
C LEU A 14 14.83 11.02 -17.29
N LEU A 15 15.54 9.93 -16.99
CA LEU A 15 15.78 9.48 -15.62
C LEU A 15 17.27 9.68 -15.30
N VAL A 16 17.55 10.41 -14.22
CA VAL A 16 18.90 10.59 -13.69
C VAL A 16 18.97 9.86 -12.36
N VAL A 17 19.88 8.90 -12.24
CA VAL A 17 20.08 8.11 -11.01
C VAL A 17 21.49 8.36 -10.52
N PHE A 18 21.60 8.72 -9.25
CA PHE A 18 22.89 8.90 -8.58
C PHE A 18 23.15 7.71 -7.66
N GLU A 19 24.39 7.29 -7.62
CA GLU A 19 24.90 6.33 -6.67
C GLU A 19 25.52 7.13 -5.51
N GLU A 20 25.12 6.84 -4.27
CA GLU A 20 25.42 7.68 -3.10
C GLU A 20 26.62 7.17 -2.29
N ILE A 21 26.95 5.87 -2.36
CA ILE A 21 27.94 5.23 -1.48
C ILE A 21 28.90 4.30 -2.26
N GLY A 22 29.52 4.81 -3.34
CA GLY A 22 30.68 4.18 -4.00
C GLY A 22 30.45 2.81 -4.65
N GLY A 23 29.22 2.51 -5.06
CA GLY A 23 28.81 1.32 -5.82
C GLY A 23 28.96 1.41 -7.35
N ASP A 24 28.66 0.31 -8.05
CA ASP A 24 28.68 0.23 -9.52
C ASP A 24 27.29 0.48 -10.11
N ALA A 25 27.11 1.65 -10.74
CA ALA A 25 25.86 2.04 -11.39
C ALA A 25 25.52 1.18 -12.62
N SER A 26 26.47 0.42 -13.19
CA SER A 26 26.21 -0.46 -14.35
C SER A 26 25.23 -1.60 -14.03
N GLY A 27 25.08 -1.96 -12.75
CA GLY A 27 24.12 -2.95 -12.29
C GLY A 27 22.67 -2.46 -12.21
N ILE A 28 22.41 -1.17 -12.44
CA ILE A 28 21.06 -0.61 -12.34
C ILE A 28 20.24 -1.06 -13.56
N SER A 29 19.11 -1.71 -13.30
CA SER A 29 18.15 -2.11 -14.33
C SER A 29 16.78 -1.50 -14.07
N LEU A 30 16.10 -1.12 -15.15
CA LEU A 30 14.71 -0.69 -15.12
C LEU A 30 13.83 -1.86 -15.53
N VAL A 31 12.83 -2.14 -14.70
CA VAL A 31 11.82 -3.16 -14.97
C VAL A 31 10.44 -2.57 -14.82
N THR A 32 9.53 -2.97 -15.70
CA THR A 32 8.11 -2.70 -15.51
C THR A 32 7.54 -3.75 -14.58
N ARG A 33 6.93 -3.33 -13.48
CA ARG A 33 6.18 -4.22 -12.58
C ARG A 33 4.69 -4.02 -12.83
N SER A 34 3.99 -5.09 -13.20
CA SER A 34 2.54 -5.17 -13.16
C SER A 34 2.12 -5.92 -11.90
N LEU A 35 1.33 -5.29 -11.04
CA LEU A 35 0.78 -5.96 -9.85
C LEU A 35 -0.49 -6.72 -10.25
N ALA A 36 -0.46 -8.05 -10.12
CA ALA A 36 -1.64 -8.91 -10.27
C ALA A 36 -2.44 -9.05 -8.97
N SER A 37 -1.86 -8.62 -7.84
CA SER A 37 -2.43 -8.73 -6.51
C SER A 37 -1.93 -7.55 -5.70
N VAL A 38 -2.83 -6.94 -4.93
CA VAL A 38 -2.53 -5.90 -3.94
C VAL A 38 -2.92 -6.44 -2.57
N CYS A 39 -2.27 -5.93 -1.54
CA CYS A 39 -2.52 -6.31 -0.15
C CYS A 39 -2.41 -5.03 0.69
N ALA A 40 -2.94 -5.08 1.91
CA ALA A 40 -2.66 -4.08 2.93
C ALA A 40 -2.98 -4.68 4.31
N ASP A 41 -2.29 -4.19 5.32
CA ASP A 41 -2.59 -4.43 6.72
C ASP A 41 -2.59 -3.09 7.47
N VAL A 42 -3.41 -2.99 8.50
CA VAL A 42 -3.47 -1.80 9.35
C VAL A 42 -3.76 -2.24 10.77
N SER A 43 -3.07 -1.63 11.73
CA SER A 43 -3.33 -1.83 13.15
C SER A 43 -4.47 -0.92 13.61
N GLU A 44 -5.24 -1.37 14.61
CA GLU A 44 -6.25 -0.54 15.30
C GLU A 44 -5.65 0.75 15.88
N PHE A 45 -4.36 0.71 16.26
CA PHE A 45 -3.64 1.84 16.81
C PHE A 45 -3.01 2.74 15.74
N HIS A 46 -3.23 2.47 14.45
CA HIS A 46 -2.68 3.29 13.38
C HIS A 46 -3.33 4.69 13.40
N PRO A 47 -2.56 5.77 13.63
CA PRO A 47 -3.11 7.10 13.76
C PRO A 47 -3.60 7.61 12.40
N TYR A 48 -4.91 7.81 12.25
CA TYR A 48 -5.45 8.49 11.07
C TYR A 48 -5.54 10.00 11.33
N LEU A 49 -4.61 10.74 10.73
CA LEU A 49 -4.57 12.20 10.81
C LEU A 49 -5.45 12.79 9.69
N ARG A 50 -6.56 13.43 10.07
CA ARG A 50 -7.47 14.08 9.11
C ARG A 50 -6.87 15.36 8.51
N ASN A 51 -5.99 16.03 9.24
CA ASN A 51 -5.44 17.34 8.88
C ASN A 51 -3.91 17.30 8.96
N TRP A 52 -3.23 17.35 7.81
CA TRP A 52 -1.76 17.52 7.72
C TRP A 52 -1.35 19.00 7.77
N HIS A 53 -2.29 19.95 7.67
CA HIS A 53 -2.00 21.37 7.80
C HIS A 53 -1.77 21.76 9.27
N LEU A 54 -0.49 21.84 9.65
CA LEU A 54 0.02 22.46 10.88
C LEU A 54 -0.05 24.00 10.83
N GLU A 55 -1.13 24.57 10.31
CA GLU A 55 -1.37 26.01 10.47
C GLU A 55 -2.30 26.22 11.66
N ASN A 56 -1.68 26.63 12.78
CA ASN A 56 -2.24 26.96 14.08
C ASN A 56 -2.48 25.80 15.06
N TYR A 57 -1.66 25.81 16.12
CA TYR A 57 -1.88 25.35 17.50
C TYR A 57 -3.35 25.09 17.87
N GLY A 58 -3.88 23.95 17.44
CA GLY A 58 -5.22 23.46 17.76
C GLY A 58 -5.18 21.94 17.70
N LYS A 59 -5.59 21.30 18.81
CA LYS A 59 -5.56 19.85 19.07
C LYS A 59 -5.64 19.01 17.78
N THR A 60 -4.65 18.15 17.57
CA THR A 60 -4.74 17.08 16.58
C THR A 60 -5.96 16.23 16.90
N GLU A 61 -7.03 16.34 16.12
CA GLU A 61 -8.14 15.40 16.17
C GLU A 61 -7.64 14.08 15.56
N VAL A 62 -7.03 13.26 16.40
CA VAL A 62 -6.69 11.88 16.06
C VAL A 62 -8.02 11.12 15.96
N LEU A 63 -8.43 10.83 14.73
CA LEU A 63 -9.54 9.90 14.51
C LEU A 63 -8.98 8.50 14.66
N GLN A 64 -9.47 7.74 15.66
CA GLN A 64 -9.12 6.34 15.86
C GLN A 64 -9.89 5.43 14.88
N GLN A 65 -9.90 5.79 13.59
CA GLN A 65 -10.49 4.98 12.55
C GLN A 65 -9.40 4.65 11.54
N PRO A 66 -8.69 3.51 11.72
CA PRO A 66 -7.75 3.04 10.72
C PRO A 66 -8.50 2.80 9.41
N LYS A 67 -7.90 3.24 8.31
CA LYS A 67 -8.45 3.05 6.96
C LYS A 67 -7.41 2.39 6.08
N ILE A 68 -7.89 1.42 5.30
CA ILE A 68 -7.11 0.82 4.23
C ILE A 68 -7.59 1.43 2.92
N HIS A 69 -6.62 1.86 2.10
CA HIS A 69 -6.87 2.33 0.73
C HIS A 69 -6.33 1.30 -0.24
N ILE A 70 -7.23 0.62 -0.96
CA ILE A 70 -6.87 -0.29 -2.05
C ILE A 70 -7.40 0.32 -3.35
N HIS A 71 -6.53 0.45 -4.34
CA HIS A 71 -6.93 0.89 -5.68
C HIS A 71 -6.27 0.00 -6.74
N CYS A 72 -6.93 -0.09 -7.89
CA CYS A 72 -6.34 -0.65 -9.09
C CYS A 72 -5.98 0.49 -10.06
N GLU A 73 -5.05 0.23 -10.98
CA GLU A 73 -4.75 1.17 -12.05
C GLU A 73 -5.95 1.31 -13.00
N GLU A 74 -5.94 2.35 -13.83
CA GLU A 74 -7.01 2.60 -14.80
C GLU A 74 -7.22 1.39 -15.72
N GLY A 75 -8.48 0.97 -15.88
CA GLY A 75 -8.85 -0.21 -16.67
C GLY A 75 -8.69 -1.56 -15.96
N GLN A 76 -8.18 -1.58 -14.73
CA GLN A 76 -8.13 -2.79 -13.90
C GLN A 76 -9.28 -2.79 -12.88
N THR A 77 -9.79 -3.99 -12.58
CA THR A 77 -10.82 -4.20 -11.57
C THR A 77 -10.40 -5.28 -10.58
N ILE A 78 -10.86 -5.15 -9.34
CA ILE A 78 -10.71 -6.21 -8.34
C ILE A 78 -11.70 -7.33 -8.69
N THR A 79 -11.19 -8.52 -8.92
CA THR A 79 -11.98 -9.68 -9.34
C THR A 79 -12.16 -10.73 -8.24
N ALA A 80 -11.27 -10.77 -7.25
CA ALA A 80 -11.32 -11.72 -6.15
C ALA A 80 -10.58 -11.20 -4.92
N ILE A 81 -11.06 -11.58 -3.74
CA ILE A 81 -10.38 -11.38 -2.46
C ILE A 81 -9.68 -12.69 -2.09
N LYS A 82 -8.35 -12.65 -2.08
CA LYS A 82 -7.54 -13.85 -1.77
C LYS A 82 -7.48 -14.17 -0.27
N PHE A 83 -7.53 -13.14 0.57
CA PHE A 83 -7.45 -13.26 2.02
C PHE A 83 -8.05 -12.02 2.68
N ALA A 84 -8.74 -12.21 3.80
CA ALA A 84 -9.23 -11.15 4.66
C ALA A 84 -9.32 -11.66 6.10
N SER A 85 -8.82 -10.89 7.06
CA SER A 85 -8.89 -11.22 8.47
C SER A 85 -8.88 -9.97 9.33
N PHE A 86 -9.87 -9.84 10.19
CA PHE A 86 -9.89 -8.89 11.30
C PHE A 86 -9.60 -9.64 12.60
N GLY A 87 -8.54 -9.25 13.31
CA GLY A 87 -8.04 -9.96 14.49
C GLY A 87 -6.51 -9.93 14.55
N THR A 88 -5.89 -11.10 14.69
CA THR A 88 -4.43 -11.24 14.80
C THR A 88 -3.84 -12.05 13.64
N PRO A 89 -3.95 -11.59 12.38
CA PRO A 89 -3.37 -12.30 11.24
C PRO A 89 -1.85 -12.42 11.37
N LEU A 90 -1.30 -13.49 10.79
CA LEU A 90 0.13 -13.78 10.75
C LEU A 90 0.68 -13.58 9.34
N GLY A 91 2.00 -13.51 9.22
CA GLY A 91 2.69 -13.38 7.94
C GLY A 91 2.79 -11.93 7.48
N SER A 92 3.01 -11.75 6.17
CA SER A 92 3.16 -10.43 5.55
C SER A 92 2.51 -10.40 4.18
N CYS A 93 2.54 -9.25 3.51
CA CYS A 93 1.95 -9.07 2.19
C CYS A 93 2.29 -10.21 1.21
N GLY A 94 1.26 -10.94 0.78
CA GLY A 94 1.41 -12.06 -0.16
C GLY A 94 1.43 -13.45 0.49
N ASP A 95 1.58 -13.53 1.81
CA ASP A 95 1.56 -14.78 2.59
C ASP A 95 0.85 -14.55 3.95
N PHE A 96 -0.29 -13.86 3.91
CA PHE A 96 -1.10 -13.67 5.10
C PHE A 96 -1.80 -14.97 5.49
N GLN A 97 -1.82 -15.25 6.80
CA GLN A 97 -2.40 -16.45 7.38
C GLN A 97 -3.30 -16.09 8.55
N LEU A 98 -4.26 -16.96 8.85
CA LEU A 98 -5.09 -16.83 10.05
C LEU A 98 -4.22 -16.98 11.30
N GLY A 99 -4.46 -16.13 12.30
CA GLY A 99 -3.88 -16.31 13.62
C GLY A 99 -4.92 -16.72 14.66
N ALA A 100 -4.58 -16.52 15.92
CA ALA A 100 -5.38 -17.00 17.05
C ALA A 100 -6.75 -16.30 17.20
N CYS A 101 -6.86 -15.05 16.73
CA CYS A 101 -8.09 -14.28 16.73
C CYS A 101 -8.46 -13.93 15.28
N HIS A 102 -9.68 -14.26 14.88
CA HIS A 102 -10.22 -13.98 13.55
C HIS A 102 -11.73 -13.84 13.60
N ALA A 103 -12.26 -12.76 13.03
CA ALA A 103 -13.70 -12.58 12.82
C ALA A 103 -14.17 -13.40 11.59
N PRO A 104 -15.10 -14.37 11.73
CA PRO A 104 -15.50 -15.27 10.64
C PRO A 104 -16.11 -14.58 9.41
N ASP A 105 -16.64 -13.37 9.58
CA ASP A 105 -17.29 -12.55 8.55
C ASP A 105 -16.31 -11.64 7.79
N SER A 106 -15.02 -11.60 8.19
CA SER A 106 -13.99 -10.71 7.63
C SER A 106 -13.94 -10.71 6.09
N HIS A 107 -14.17 -11.87 5.47
CA HIS A 107 -14.14 -12.02 4.02
C HIS A 107 -15.43 -11.52 3.37
N SER A 108 -16.59 -11.96 3.88
CA SER A 108 -17.90 -11.57 3.37
C SER A 108 -18.19 -10.06 3.42
N ILE A 109 -17.58 -9.33 4.35
CA ILE A 109 -17.71 -7.86 4.45
C ILE A 109 -17.07 -7.15 3.24
N LEU A 110 -16.06 -7.75 2.62
CA LEU A 110 -15.36 -7.21 1.47
C LEU A 110 -15.96 -7.67 0.13
N GLU A 111 -16.66 -8.82 0.13
CA GLU A 111 -17.41 -9.29 -1.03
C GLU A 111 -18.66 -8.43 -1.25
N LYS A 112 -18.95 -8.13 -2.52
CA LYS A 112 -20.03 -7.24 -2.92
C LYS A 112 -20.86 -7.85 -4.04
#